data_AF-A0A177EBM2-F1
#
_entry.id   AF-A0A177EBM2-F1
#
_cell.length_a   1.000
_cell.length_b   1.000
_cell.length_c   1.000
_cell.angle_alpha   90.00
_cell.angle_beta   90.00
_cell.angle_gamma   90.00
#
_symmetry.space_group_name_H-M   'P 1'
#
loop_
_entity.id
_entity.type
_entity.pdbx_description
1 polymer ?
#
loop_
_entity_poly.entity_id
_entity_poly.type
_entity_poly.pdbx_seq_one_letter_code
_entity_poly.pdbx_strand_id
1 'polypeptide(L)'
;MRGLESKCLEQMKSHSVDFMGTAQKYRVEVSSNKTPTNHTDTILSYFLLSLLSENDTKRFCLTRASTESLMEWEEFPLIKTLDELWRASLLGDIPQMKRAVESLPVTHQELGKKAVGFLSGHASNEKQMLVEESAMEKIQGVIRSAELFFRV
;
A
#
# COMPACT_ATOMS: atom_id res chain seq x y z
N MET A 1 -24.54 12.81 -6.26
CA MET A 1 -23.39 12.66 -5.33
C MET A 1 -23.40 11.37 -4.49
N ARG A 2 -24.49 10.58 -4.37
CA ARG A 2 -24.48 9.30 -3.59
C ARG A 2 -24.08 8.04 -4.38
N GLY A 3 -23.83 8.15 -5.68
CA GLY A 3 -23.71 6.98 -6.57
C GLY A 3 -22.40 6.19 -6.42
N LEU A 4 -21.25 6.85 -6.55
CA LEU A 4 -19.95 6.17 -6.53
C LEU A 4 -19.60 5.62 -5.16
N GLU A 5 -19.84 6.40 -4.10
CA GLU A 5 -19.63 5.95 -2.73
C GLU A 5 -20.48 4.72 -2.38
N SER A 6 -21.79 4.77 -2.63
CA SER A 6 -22.69 3.62 -2.39
C SER A 6 -22.24 2.41 -3.21
N LYS A 7 -21.86 2.63 -4.47
CA LYS A 7 -21.36 1.56 -5.34
C LYS A 7 -20.06 0.95 -4.82
N CYS A 8 -19.12 1.75 -4.33
CA CYS A 8 -17.92 1.25 -3.66
C CYS A 8 -18.28 0.40 -2.46
N LEU A 9 -19.16 0.87 -1.58
CA LEU A 9 -19.57 0.13 -0.37
C LEU A 9 -20.27 -1.19 -0.71
N GLU A 10 -21.14 -1.21 -1.72
CA GLU A 10 -21.80 -2.43 -2.21
C GLU A 10 -20.80 -3.42 -2.84
N GLN A 11 -19.88 -2.92 -3.66
CA GLN A 11 -18.86 -3.73 -4.31
C GLN A 11 -17.84 -4.29 -3.31
N MET A 12 -17.50 -3.54 -2.25
CA MET A 12 -16.68 -4.03 -1.13
C MET A 12 -17.37 -5.18 -0.40
N LYS A 13 -18.66 -5.02 -0.06
CA LYS A 13 -19.44 -6.05 0.63
C LYS A 13 -19.60 -7.33 -0.19
N SER A 14 -19.63 -7.21 -1.52
CA SER A 14 -19.78 -8.34 -2.45
C SER A 14 -18.44 -8.86 -3.00
N HIS A 15 -17.31 -8.31 -2.57
CA HIS A 15 -15.97 -8.62 -3.11
C HIS A 15 -15.91 -8.58 -4.64
N SER A 16 -16.60 -7.60 -5.24
CA SER A 16 -16.74 -7.48 -6.68
C SER A 16 -15.39 -7.15 -7.34
N VAL A 17 -15.10 -7.80 -8.47
CA VAL A 17 -13.92 -7.51 -9.31
C VAL A 17 -13.92 -6.09 -9.87
N ASP A 18 -15.10 -5.47 -9.99
CA ASP A 18 -15.25 -4.10 -10.50
C ASP A 18 -14.86 -3.04 -9.47
N PHE A 19 -14.66 -3.44 -8.20
CA PHE A 19 -14.37 -2.53 -7.10
C PHE A 19 -13.17 -1.62 -7.41
N MET A 20 -12.08 -2.18 -7.93
CA MET A 20 -10.85 -1.43 -8.22
C MET A 20 -11.08 -0.26 -9.18
N GLY A 21 -11.88 -0.47 -10.22
CA GLY A 21 -12.23 0.56 -11.19
C GLY A 21 -13.13 1.65 -10.59
N THR A 22 -14.09 1.26 -9.76
CA THR A 22 -14.99 2.22 -9.08
C THR A 22 -14.25 3.02 -8.01
N ALA A 23 -13.41 2.37 -7.20
CA ALA A 23 -12.61 3.00 -6.16
C ALA A 23 -11.61 4.01 -6.73
N GLN A 24 -11.00 3.71 -7.87
CA GLN A 24 -10.14 4.69 -8.56
C GLN A 24 -10.90 5.93 -9.01
N LYS A 25 -12.14 5.76 -9.52
CA LYS A 25 -13.00 6.91 -9.88
C LYS A 25 -13.40 7.71 -8.66
N TYR A 26 -13.77 7.03 -7.57
CA TYR A 26 -14.10 7.67 -6.29
C TYR A 26 -12.91 8.46 -5.73
N ARG A 27 -11.69 7.90 -5.75
CA ARG A 27 -10.47 8.60 -5.36
C ARG A 27 -10.29 9.91 -6.15
N VAL A 28 -10.45 9.87 -7.47
CA VAL A 28 -10.35 11.07 -8.33
C VAL A 28 -11.43 12.09 -7.99
N GLU A 29 -12.66 11.65 -7.69
CA GLU A 29 -13.76 12.54 -7.28
C GLU A 29 -13.44 13.25 -5.96
N VAL A 30 -12.99 12.50 -4.94
CA VAL A 30 -12.55 13.06 -3.65
C VAL A 30 -11.40 14.05 -3.85
N SER A 31 -10.45 13.71 -4.73
CA SER A 31 -9.31 14.57 -5.08
C SER A 31 -9.75 15.90 -5.72
N SER A 32 -10.79 15.86 -6.54
CA SER A 32 -11.26 17.02 -7.32
C SER A 32 -12.13 17.95 -6.48
N ASN A 33 -12.93 17.40 -5.57
CA ASN A 33 -13.92 18.14 -4.78
C ASN A 33 -13.44 18.48 -3.35
N LYS A 34 -12.25 18.02 -2.94
CA LYS A 34 -11.59 18.26 -1.64
C LYS A 34 -12.46 18.03 -0.40
N THR A 35 -13.48 17.17 -0.50
CA THR A 35 -14.37 16.87 0.63
C THR A 35 -14.39 15.37 0.84
N PRO A 36 -13.52 14.87 1.74
CA PRO A 36 -13.67 13.53 2.29
C PRO A 36 -15.08 13.38 2.87
N THR A 37 -15.68 12.21 2.68
CA THR A 37 -16.92 11.82 3.34
C THR A 37 -16.60 10.93 4.54
N ASN A 38 -17.64 10.58 5.31
CA ASN A 38 -17.52 9.65 6.42
C ASN A 38 -17.02 8.24 6.02
N HIS A 39 -17.06 7.89 4.73
CA HIS A 39 -16.66 6.58 4.23
C HIS A 39 -15.35 6.59 3.43
N THR A 40 -14.74 7.76 3.24
CA THR A 40 -13.51 7.87 2.46
C THR A 40 -12.37 7.04 3.05
N ASP A 41 -12.20 7.04 4.37
CA ASP A 41 -11.20 6.19 5.05
C ASP A 41 -11.35 4.72 4.67
N THR A 42 -12.58 4.21 4.83
CA THR A 42 -12.93 2.81 4.60
C THR A 42 -12.67 2.40 3.16
N ILE A 43 -13.13 3.22 2.20
CA ILE A 43 -13.03 2.90 0.76
C ILE A 43 -11.58 2.97 0.29
N LEU A 44 -10.84 4.03 0.63
CA LEU A 44 -9.46 4.20 0.19
C LEU A 44 -8.53 3.18 0.86
N SER A 45 -8.71 2.88 2.14
CA SER A 45 -7.95 1.84 2.83
C SER A 45 -8.17 0.46 2.21
N TYR A 46 -9.43 0.13 1.87
CA TYR A 46 -9.73 -1.14 1.21
C TYR A 46 -9.08 -1.21 -0.17
N PHE A 47 -9.14 -0.11 -0.94
CA PHE A 47 -8.50 -0.01 -2.24
C PHE A 47 -6.98 -0.21 -2.17
N LEU A 48 -6.32 0.44 -1.20
CA LEU A 48 -4.89 0.27 -0.98
C LEU A 48 -4.54 -1.16 -0.55
N LEU A 49 -5.35 -1.79 0.31
CA LEU A 49 -5.18 -3.21 0.67
C LEU A 49 -5.35 -4.14 -0.53
N SER A 50 -6.33 -3.88 -1.40
CA SER A 50 -6.52 -4.67 -2.62
C SER A 50 -5.26 -4.66 -3.48
N LEU A 51 -4.64 -3.48 -3.67
CA LEU A 51 -3.36 -3.36 -4.41
C LEU A 51 -2.25 -4.20 -3.77
N LEU A 52 -2.07 -4.12 -2.45
CA LEU A 52 -1.06 -4.93 -1.76
C LEU A 52 -1.37 -6.43 -1.84
N SER A 53 -2.66 -6.81 -1.76
CA SER A 53 -3.10 -8.20 -1.85
C SER A 53 -2.96 -8.80 -3.25
N GLU A 54 -2.81 -7.97 -4.27
CA GLU A 54 -2.51 -8.36 -5.66
C GLU A 54 -1.01 -8.20 -5.98
N ASN A 55 -0.19 -7.84 -4.99
CA ASN A 55 1.23 -7.54 -5.14
C ASN A 55 1.52 -6.40 -6.15
N ASP A 56 0.57 -5.48 -6.35
CA ASP A 56 0.75 -4.27 -7.17
C ASP A 56 1.33 -3.12 -6.32
N THR A 57 2.54 -3.34 -5.80
CA THR A 57 3.25 -2.39 -4.92
C THR A 57 3.56 -1.07 -5.63
N LYS A 58 3.73 -1.08 -6.96
CA LYS A 58 3.96 0.13 -7.75
C LYS A 58 2.73 1.04 -7.74
N ARG A 59 1.54 0.51 -8.07
CA ARG A 59 0.32 1.33 -8.01
C ARG A 59 -0.04 1.69 -6.58
N PHE A 60 0.26 0.82 -5.62
CA PHE A 60 0.12 1.14 -4.20
C PHE A 60 0.92 2.41 -3.86
N CYS A 61 2.23 2.45 -4.12
CA CYS A 61 3.08 3.60 -3.77
C CYS A 61 2.60 4.91 -4.42
N LEU A 62 2.21 4.85 -5.69
CA LEU A 62 1.67 6.02 -6.40
C LEU A 62 0.35 6.50 -5.80
N THR A 63 -0.55 5.56 -5.49
CA THR A 63 -1.86 5.87 -4.88
C THR A 63 -1.66 6.44 -3.48
N ARG A 64 -0.83 5.80 -2.65
CA ARG A 64 -0.43 6.26 -1.32
C ARG A 64 0.09 7.69 -1.36
N ALA A 65 1.10 7.99 -2.17
CA ALA A 65 1.67 9.34 -2.27
C ALA A 65 0.64 10.38 -2.72
N SER A 66 -0.23 10.00 -3.68
CA SER A 66 -1.31 10.90 -4.12
C SER A 66 -2.33 11.16 -3.01
N THR A 67 -2.73 10.14 -2.25
CA THR A 67 -3.70 10.27 -1.16
C THR A 67 -3.11 11.05 0.01
N GLU A 68 -1.83 10.88 0.32
CA GLU A 68 -1.09 11.64 1.34
C GLU A 68 -1.07 13.15 1.02
N SER A 69 -1.00 13.51 -0.26
CA SER A 69 -1.08 14.91 -0.68
C SER A 69 -2.49 15.52 -0.59
N LEU A 70 -3.53 14.70 -0.41
CA LEU A 70 -4.93 15.11 -0.50
C LEU A 70 -5.63 15.19 0.86
N MET A 71 -5.13 14.48 1.87
CA MET A 71 -5.73 14.42 3.20
C MET A 71 -4.67 14.20 4.28
N GLU A 72 -4.91 14.73 5.48
CA GLU A 72 -4.07 14.49 6.64
C GLU A 72 -4.33 13.06 7.15
N TRP A 73 -3.43 12.12 6.84
CA TRP A 73 -3.60 10.69 7.15
C TRP A 73 -3.82 10.42 8.64
N GLU A 74 -3.35 11.32 9.49
CA GLU A 74 -3.53 11.32 10.94
C GLU A 74 -5.02 11.34 11.33
N GLU A 75 -5.89 11.92 10.52
CA GLU A 75 -7.34 11.98 10.73
C GLU A 75 -8.07 10.71 10.28
N PHE A 76 -7.36 9.77 9.63
CA PHE A 76 -7.91 8.57 8.97
C PHE A 76 -7.27 7.30 9.52
N PRO A 77 -7.83 6.72 10.61
CA PRO A 77 -7.22 5.60 11.33
C PRO A 77 -6.93 4.38 10.47
N LEU A 78 -7.79 4.02 9.51
CA LEU A 78 -7.57 2.83 8.69
C LEU A 78 -6.43 3.03 7.69
N ILE A 79 -6.36 4.22 7.07
CA ILE A 79 -5.25 4.60 6.20
C ILE A 79 -3.94 4.57 7.00
N LYS A 80 -3.93 5.10 8.23
CA LYS A 80 -2.77 5.07 9.11
C LYS A 80 -2.32 3.63 9.43
N THR A 81 -3.24 2.75 9.82
CA THR A 81 -2.94 1.34 10.07
C THR A 81 -2.34 0.65 8.84
N LEU A 82 -2.85 0.96 7.65
CA LEU A 82 -2.29 0.44 6.40
C LEU A 82 -0.88 1.01 6.13
N ASP A 83 -0.63 2.27 6.45
CA ASP A 83 0.71 2.84 6.35
C ASP A 83 1.71 2.13 7.26
N GLU A 84 1.29 1.84 8.51
CA GLU A 84 2.08 1.08 9.47
C GLU A 84 2.39 -0.33 8.94
N LEU A 85 1.41 -1.01 8.34
CA LEU A 85 1.62 -2.31 7.69
C LEU A 85 2.67 -2.22 6.57
N TRP A 86 2.56 -1.21 5.70
CA TRP A 86 3.50 -1.01 4.60
C TRP A 86 4.91 -0.72 5.13
N ARG A 87 5.05 0.19 6.11
CA ARG A 87 6.35 0.50 6.73
C ARG A 87 6.98 -0.72 7.41
N ALA A 88 6.19 -1.49 8.15
CA ALA A 88 6.64 -2.73 8.78
C ALA A 88 7.14 -3.74 7.74
N SER A 89 6.51 -3.79 6.56
CA SER A 89 6.96 -4.66 5.47
C SER A 89 8.33 -4.26 4.91
N LEU A 90 8.59 -2.96 4.75
CA LEU A 90 9.89 -2.44 4.30
C LEU A 90 11.01 -2.73 5.30
N LEU A 91 10.67 -2.80 6.59
CA LEU A 91 11.60 -3.16 7.67
C LEU A 91 11.72 -4.68 7.89
N GLY A 92 10.89 -5.49 7.21
CA GLY A 92 10.83 -6.93 7.43
C GLY A 92 10.28 -7.36 8.80
N ASP A 93 9.51 -6.49 9.47
CA ASP A 93 8.89 -6.76 10.78
C ASP A 93 7.55 -7.47 10.62
N ILE A 94 7.63 -8.78 10.38
CA ILE A 94 6.45 -9.65 10.19
C ILE A 94 5.50 -9.60 11.40
N PRO A 95 5.95 -9.66 12.67
CA PRO A 95 5.07 -9.50 13.83
C PRO A 95 4.26 -8.20 13.79
N GLN A 96 4.89 -7.07 13.48
CA GLN A 96 4.21 -5.78 13.40
C GLN A 96 3.20 -5.74 12.25
N MET A 97 3.54 -6.30 11.08
CA MET A 97 2.59 -6.43 9.97
C MET A 97 1.33 -7.20 10.37
N LYS A 98 1.48 -8.32 11.09
CA LYS A 98 0.33 -9.13 11.56
C LYS A 98 -0.55 -8.34 12.52
N ARG A 99 0.04 -7.64 13.48
CA ARG A 99 -0.70 -6.78 14.43
C ARG A 99 -1.47 -5.67 13.72
N ALA A 100 -0.87 -5.04 12.71
CA ALA A 100 -1.55 -4.01 11.93
C ALA A 100 -2.80 -4.60 11.24
N VAL A 101 -2.70 -5.79 10.64
CA VAL A 101 -3.87 -6.47 10.06
C VAL A 101 -4.93 -6.82 11.08
N GLU A 102 -4.56 -7.27 12.28
CA GLU A 102 -5.51 -7.61 13.34
C GLU A 102 -6.31 -6.40 13.83
N SER A 103 -5.73 -5.20 13.74
CA SER A 103 -6.41 -3.94 14.08
C SER A 103 -7.38 -3.43 13.00
N LEU A 104 -7.34 -4.00 11.79
CA LEU A 104 -8.26 -3.65 10.72
C LEU A 104 -9.68 -4.19 11.00
N PRO A 105 -10.73 -3.50 10.54
CA PRO A 105 -12.10 -3.98 10.61
C PRO A 105 -12.26 -5.26 9.79
N VAL A 106 -13.22 -6.09 10.17
CA VAL A 106 -13.45 -7.43 9.58
C VAL A 106 -13.53 -7.38 8.05
N THR A 107 -14.16 -6.34 7.48
CA THR A 107 -14.26 -6.13 6.03
C THR A 107 -12.88 -6.11 5.35
N HIS A 108 -11.86 -5.56 6.00
CA HIS A 108 -10.51 -5.35 5.46
C HIS A 108 -9.55 -6.49 5.82
N GLN A 109 -9.88 -7.32 6.82
CA GLN A 109 -8.96 -8.34 7.34
C GLN A 109 -8.57 -9.40 6.33
N GLU A 110 -9.48 -9.86 5.47
CA GLU A 110 -9.13 -10.88 4.47
C GLU A 110 -8.09 -10.39 3.47
N LEU A 111 -8.26 -9.15 2.99
CA LEU A 111 -7.29 -8.51 2.10
C LEU A 111 -5.98 -8.23 2.85
N GLY A 112 -6.05 -7.77 4.09
CA GLY A 112 -4.87 -7.57 4.94
C GLY A 112 -4.05 -8.84 5.12
N LYS A 113 -4.69 -9.98 5.42
CA LYS A 113 -4.02 -11.28 5.54
C LYS A 113 -3.35 -11.71 4.24
N LYS A 114 -4.04 -11.54 3.10
CA LYS A 114 -3.45 -11.80 1.76
C LYS A 114 -2.25 -10.90 1.49
N ALA A 115 -2.37 -9.60 1.75
CA ALA A 115 -1.29 -8.63 1.60
C ALA A 115 -0.07 -9.02 2.45
N VAL A 116 -0.25 -9.37 3.72
CA VAL A 116 0.85 -9.87 4.58
C VAL A 116 1.47 -11.13 4.01
N GLY A 117 0.69 -12.06 3.47
CA GLY A 117 1.20 -13.25 2.79
C GLY A 117 2.17 -12.90 1.65
N PHE A 118 1.78 -11.99 0.76
CA PHE A 118 2.65 -11.52 -0.34
C PHE A 118 3.87 -10.75 0.15
N LEU A 119 3.68 -9.79 1.06
CA LEU A 119 4.74 -8.92 1.57
C LEU A 119 5.76 -9.71 2.41
N SER A 120 5.32 -10.70 3.19
CA SER A 120 6.22 -11.59 3.94
C SER A 120 6.92 -12.63 3.05
N GLY A 121 6.26 -13.08 1.96
CA GLY A 121 6.89 -13.91 0.93
C GLY A 121 8.02 -13.17 0.22
N HIS A 122 7.84 -11.88 -0.08
CA HIS A 122 8.91 -11.00 -0.57
C HIS A 122 10.01 -10.78 0.48
N ALA A 123 9.67 -10.49 1.73
CA ALA A 123 10.68 -10.34 2.79
C ALA A 123 11.49 -11.63 3.03
N SER A 124 10.90 -12.80 2.78
CA SER A 124 11.58 -14.10 2.90
C SER A 124 12.47 -14.40 1.70
N ASN A 125 12.04 -14.02 0.48
CA ASN A 125 12.86 -14.12 -0.73
C ASN A 125 14.00 -13.09 -0.74
N GLU A 126 13.76 -11.88 -0.24
CA GLU A 126 14.81 -10.85 -0.06
C GLU A 126 15.76 -11.21 1.08
N LYS A 127 15.31 -11.87 2.15
CA LYS A 127 16.22 -12.46 3.13
C LYS A 127 17.04 -13.63 2.57
N GLN A 128 16.53 -14.35 1.57
CA GLN A 128 17.34 -15.33 0.83
C GLN A 128 18.30 -14.66 -0.17
N MET A 129 17.96 -13.50 -0.74
CA MET A 129 18.90 -12.71 -1.55
C MET A 129 19.91 -11.89 -0.73
N LEU A 130 19.61 -11.57 0.54
CA LEU A 130 20.53 -10.88 1.46
C LEU A 130 21.55 -11.81 2.14
N VAL A 131 21.53 -13.10 1.81
CA VAL A 131 22.65 -14.02 2.08
C VAL A 131 23.68 -14.00 0.94
N GLU A 132 23.37 -13.39 -0.21
CA GLU A 132 24.39 -13.13 -1.22
C GLU A 132 24.89 -11.68 -1.12
N GLU A 133 26.16 -11.55 -0.76
CA GLU A 133 27.02 -10.38 -0.60
C GLU A 133 27.00 -9.33 -1.76
N SER A 134 26.08 -9.43 -2.71
CA SER A 134 26.12 -8.76 -4.01
C SER A 134 25.54 -7.33 -4.04
N ALA A 135 24.66 -6.93 -3.13
CA ALA A 135 24.04 -5.59 -3.21
C ALA A 135 25.01 -4.47 -2.80
N MET A 136 25.81 -4.68 -1.76
CA MET A 136 26.81 -3.70 -1.32
C MET A 136 28.00 -3.66 -2.29
N GLU A 137 28.43 -4.81 -2.83
CA GLU A 137 29.46 -4.87 -3.87
C GLU A 137 29.02 -4.24 -5.19
N LYS A 138 27.76 -4.41 -5.62
CA LYS A 138 27.23 -3.74 -6.81
C LYS A 138 27.14 -2.23 -6.62
N ILE A 139 26.69 -1.75 -5.46
CA ILE A 139 26.65 -0.33 -5.14
C ILE A 139 28.08 0.25 -5.07
N GLN A 140 29.02 -0.44 -4.44
CA GLN A 140 30.43 -0.03 -4.44
C GLN A 140 31.07 -0.08 -5.84
N GLY A 141 30.69 -1.05 -6.68
CA GLY A 141 31.12 -1.15 -8.07
C GLY A 141 30.61 0.01 -8.92
N VAL A 142 29.36 0.43 -8.72
CA VAL A 142 28.77 1.61 -9.38
C VAL A 142 29.44 2.90 -8.90
N ILE A 143 29.69 3.05 -7.60
CA ILE A 143 30.39 4.21 -7.04
C ILE A 143 31.83 4.29 -7.57
N ARG A 144 32.57 3.18 -7.56
CA ARG A 144 33.95 3.11 -8.07
C ARG A 144 34.01 3.39 -9.59
N SER A 145 33.01 2.97 -10.34
CA SER A 145 32.90 3.25 -11.78
C SER A 145 32.53 4.72 -12.05
N ALA A 146 31.71 5.34 -11.20
CA ALA A 146 31.39 6.75 -11.28
C ALA A 146 32.61 7.63 -10.92
N GLU A 147 33.37 7.27 -9.89
CA GLU A 147 34.61 7.98 -9.51
C GLU A 147 35.69 7.95 -10.61
N LEU A 148 35.74 6.87 -11.41
CA LEU A 148 36.60 6.79 -12.59
C LEU A 148 36.11 7.69 -13.75
N PHE A 149 34.79 7.89 -13.88
CA PHE A 149 34.20 8.77 -14.91
C PHE A 149 34.33 10.26 -14.57
N PHE A 150 34.38 10.61 -13.28
CA PHE A 150 34.48 12.00 -12.81
C PHE A 150 35.90 12.43 -12.41
N ARG A 151 36.93 11.59 -12.65
CA ARG A 151 38.34 12.01 -12.62
C ARG A 151 38.81 12.42 -14.03
N VAL A 152 38.46 13.64 -14.41
CA VAL A 152 39.20 14.49 -15.38
C VAL A 152 39.40 15.84 -14.71
#